data_AF-A0A7V3NCT8-F1
#
_entry.id   AF-A0A7V3NCT8-F1
#
_cell.length_a   1.000
_cell.length_b   1.000
_cell.length_c   1.000
_cell.angle_alpha   90.00
_cell.angle_beta   90.00
_cell.angle_gamma   90.00
#
_symmetry.space_group_name_H-M   'P 1'
#
loop_
_entity.id
_entity.type
_entity.pdbx_description
1 polymer ?
#
loop_
_entity_poly.entity_id
_entity_poly.type
_entity_poly.pdbx_seq_one_letter_code
_entity_poly.pdbx_strand_id
1 'polypeptide(L)'
;MLKPALVEEVRRLLAEGQLSQRAIARKLGVSRGSVQAIAQGKRRDRPPAEPLEEVRWEGPPARCPGCGGMVFLPCQACATRKALARLRRPRWPDSDEPLGLQLTEEHRRRYEEVRRWRQMRAITGQMPSEDRTPPSEGQPPWVVCRGPAPA
;
A
#
# COMPACT_ATOMS: atom_id res chain seq x y z
N MET A 1 -7.35 -0.81 13.92
CA MET A 1 -8.36 0.26 13.73
C MET A 1 -8.91 0.62 15.11
N LEU A 2 -9.00 1.90 15.49
CA LEU A 2 -9.41 2.28 16.85
C LEU A 2 -10.93 2.10 17.02
N LYS A 3 -11.37 1.41 18.08
CA LYS A 3 -12.81 1.23 18.39
C LYS A 3 -13.48 2.59 18.60
N PRO A 4 -14.75 2.77 18.18
CA PRO A 4 -15.46 4.04 18.34
C PRO A 4 -15.54 4.48 19.81
N ALA A 5 -15.78 3.54 20.74
CA ALA A 5 -15.78 3.84 22.17
C ALA A 5 -14.46 4.45 22.69
N LEU A 6 -13.30 3.98 22.21
CA LEU A 6 -12.00 4.56 22.59
C LEU A 6 -11.81 5.96 22.02
N VAL A 7 -12.43 6.28 20.89
CA VAL A 7 -12.32 7.61 20.27
C VAL A 7 -13.11 8.62 21.07
N GLU A 8 -14.33 8.25 21.50
CA GLU A 8 -15.13 9.10 22.39
C GLU A 8 -14.41 9.33 23.72
N GLU A 9 -13.79 8.29 24.29
CA GLU A 9 -13.02 8.44 25.52
C GLU A 9 -11.80 9.35 25.35
N VAL A 10 -11.11 9.29 24.21
CA VAL A 10 -10.04 10.25 23.89
C VAL A 10 -10.58 11.67 23.75
N ARG A 11 -11.72 11.87 23.07
CA ARG A 11 -12.36 13.19 22.93
C ARG A 11 -12.75 13.76 24.29
N ARG A 12 -13.31 12.94 25.18
CA ARG A 12 -13.66 13.29 26.56
C ARG A 12 -12.43 13.78 27.35
N LEU A 13 -11.35 12.99 27.38
CA LEU A 13 -10.12 13.37 28.10
C LEU A 13 -9.42 14.60 27.50
N LEU A 14 -9.52 14.81 26.18
CA LEU A 14 -9.01 16.02 25.54
C LEU A 14 -9.83 17.26 25.92
N ALA A 15 -11.16 17.13 26.02
CA ALA A 15 -12.05 18.22 26.44
C ALA A 15 -11.84 18.61 27.92
N GLU A 16 -11.53 17.64 28.79
CA GLU A 16 -11.18 17.90 30.20
C GLU A 16 -9.87 18.70 30.34
N GLY A 17 -8.93 18.58 29.40
CA GLY A 17 -7.67 19.35 29.39
C GLY A 17 -6.66 19.02 30.50
N GLN A 18 -6.96 18.06 31.38
CA GLN A 18 -6.11 17.71 32.53
C GLN A 18 -4.88 16.87 32.17
N LEU A 19 -4.96 16.09 31.08
CA LEU A 19 -3.91 15.17 30.67
C LEU A 19 -3.27 15.60 29.35
N SER A 20 -1.93 15.53 29.29
CA SER A 20 -1.23 15.67 28.02
C SER A 20 -1.58 14.51 27.06
N GLN A 21 -1.48 14.74 25.75
CA GLN A 21 -1.73 13.69 24.74
C GLN A 21 -0.89 12.42 24.96
N ARG A 22 0.35 12.55 25.47
CA ARG A 22 1.20 11.41 25.84
C ARG A 22 0.67 10.65 27.05
N ALA A 23 0.12 11.35 28.04
CA ALA A 23 -0.51 10.70 29.20
C ALA A 23 -1.80 9.97 28.78
N ILE A 24 -2.63 10.58 27.94
CA ILE A 24 -3.83 9.94 27.36
C ILE A 24 -3.46 8.67 26.60
N ALA A 25 -2.43 8.75 25.74
CA ALA A 25 -1.92 7.61 24.97
C ALA A 25 -1.52 6.44 25.87
N ARG A 26 -0.76 6.70 26.95
CA ARG A 26 -0.37 5.66 27.92
C ARG A 26 -1.56 5.11 28.70
N LYS A 27 -2.49 5.99 29.14
CA LYS A 27 -3.66 5.60 29.93
C LYS A 27 -4.60 4.68 29.17
N LEU A 28 -4.82 4.92 27.87
CA LEU A 28 -5.75 4.15 27.05
C LEU A 28 -5.09 3.06 26.19
N GLY A 29 -3.77 2.91 26.24
CA GLY A 29 -3.04 1.94 25.42
C GLY A 29 -3.10 2.24 23.91
N VAL A 30 -3.12 3.52 23.54
CA VAL A 30 -3.21 3.97 22.14
C VAL A 30 -1.96 4.73 21.73
N SER A 31 -1.62 4.72 20.44
CA SER A 31 -0.45 5.46 19.96
C SER A 31 -0.64 6.98 20.11
N ARG A 32 0.44 7.71 20.39
CA ARG A 32 0.43 9.19 20.42
C ARG A 32 -0.09 9.78 19.11
N GLY A 33 0.31 9.20 17.96
CA GLY A 33 -0.13 9.64 16.64
C GLY A 33 -1.65 9.54 16.46
N SER A 34 -2.27 8.49 17.01
CA SER A 34 -3.74 8.35 16.99
C SER A 34 -4.44 9.44 17.81
N VAL A 35 -3.93 9.75 19.01
CA VAL A 35 -4.47 10.84 19.84
C VAL A 35 -4.33 12.18 19.13
N GLN A 36 -3.16 12.44 18.53
CA GLN A 36 -2.91 13.66 17.76
C GLN A 36 -3.85 13.78 16.55
N ALA A 37 -4.08 12.70 15.81
CA ALA A 37 -5.00 12.70 14.68
C ALA A 37 -6.46 12.97 15.09
N ILE A 38 -6.87 12.49 16.27
CA ILE A 38 -8.19 12.78 16.85
C ILE A 38 -8.27 14.24 17.28
N ALA A 39 -7.26 14.74 17.99
CA ALA A 39 -7.20 16.13 18.44
C ALA A 39 -7.24 17.15 17.28
N GLN A 40 -6.64 16.80 16.14
CA GLN A 40 -6.64 17.64 14.93
C GLN A 40 -7.91 17.47 14.06
N GLY A 41 -8.86 16.60 14.43
CA GLY A 41 -10.01 16.27 13.59
C GLY A 41 -9.64 15.60 12.26
N LYS A 42 -8.39 15.15 12.09
CA LYS A 42 -7.90 14.52 10.86
C LYS A 42 -8.26 13.04 10.77
N ARG A 43 -8.68 12.42 11.87
CA ARG A 43 -9.17 11.05 11.85
C ARG A 43 -10.46 11.00 11.03
N ARG A 44 -10.42 10.33 9.88
CA ARG A 44 -11.63 9.95 9.17
C ARG A 44 -12.36 8.91 10.01
N ASP A 45 -13.52 9.29 10.53
CA ASP A 45 -14.45 8.36 11.15
C ASP A 45 -15.00 7.48 10.04
N ARG A 46 -14.29 6.38 9.74
CA ARG A 46 -14.82 5.35 8.87
C ARG A 46 -16.04 4.79 9.61
N PRO A 47 -17.24 4.80 9.00
CA PRO A 47 -18.38 4.15 9.62
C PRO A 47 -17.98 2.71 9.96
N PRO A 48 -18.49 2.14 11.06
CA PRO A 48 -18.32 0.72 11.30
C PRO A 48 -18.65 0.00 10.00
N ALA A 49 -17.80 -0.94 9.58
CA ALA A 49 -18.16 -1.78 8.45
C ALA A 49 -19.50 -2.39 8.86
N GLU A 50 -20.54 -2.11 8.07
CA GLU A 50 -21.81 -2.82 8.27
C GLU A 50 -21.48 -4.30 8.25
N PRO A 51 -22.07 -5.10 9.17
CA PRO A 51 -21.94 -6.54 9.10
C PRO A 51 -22.23 -6.93 7.66
N LEU A 52 -21.26 -7.57 7.00
CA LEU A 52 -21.51 -8.10 5.68
C LEU A 52 -22.64 -9.09 5.87
N GLU A 53 -23.86 -8.73 5.45
CA GLU A 53 -24.96 -9.68 5.39
C GLU A 53 -24.41 -10.88 4.63
N GLU A 54 -24.44 -12.05 5.27
CA GLU A 54 -24.05 -13.29 4.61
C GLU A 54 -25.00 -13.46 3.43
N VAL A 55 -24.53 -13.10 2.24
CA VAL A 55 -25.30 -13.24 1.02
C VAL A 55 -25.53 -14.73 0.83
N ARG A 56 -26.73 -15.19 1.23
CA ARG A 56 -27.17 -16.56 1.01
C ARG A 56 -27.51 -16.68 -0.46
N TRP A 57 -26.73 -17.49 -1.17
CA TRP A 57 -27.00 -17.82 -2.55
C TRP A 57 -28.11 -18.87 -2.57
N GLU A 58 -29.31 -18.46 -2.98
CA GLU A 58 -30.45 -19.37 -3.10
C GLU A 58 -30.54 -19.90 -4.55
N GLY A 59 -30.71 -21.21 -4.69
CA GLY A 59 -30.92 -21.89 -5.96
C GLY A 59 -29.81 -22.87 -6.37
N PRO A 60 -30.02 -23.68 -7.41
CA PRO A 60 -29.01 -24.62 -7.90
C PRO A 60 -27.87 -23.89 -8.61
N PRO A 61 -26.66 -24.49 -8.64
CA PRO A 61 -25.55 -23.95 -9.43
C PRO A 61 -25.90 -23.98 -10.93
N ALA A 62 -25.65 -22.88 -11.64
CA ALA A 62 -25.90 -22.73 -13.07
C ALA A 62 -24.66 -22.20 -13.79
N ARG A 63 -24.58 -22.41 -15.11
CA ARG A 63 -23.52 -21.78 -15.92
C ARG A 63 -23.83 -20.30 -16.13
N CYS A 64 -22.88 -19.44 -15.82
CA CYS A 64 -23.01 -18.00 -16.04
C CYS A 64 -23.02 -17.68 -17.54
N PRO A 65 -23.99 -16.90 -18.06
CA PRO A 65 -24.04 -16.52 -19.47
C PRO A 65 -22.90 -15.56 -19.89
N GLY A 66 -22.23 -14.91 -18.94
CA GLY A 66 -21.14 -13.97 -19.23
C GLY A 66 -19.76 -14.62 -19.31
N CYS A 67 -19.43 -15.55 -18.40
CA CYS A 67 -18.09 -16.15 -18.32
C CYS A 67 -18.07 -17.67 -18.52
N GLY A 68 -19.22 -18.33 -18.61
CA GLY A 68 -19.34 -19.79 -18.77
C GLY A 68 -19.04 -20.63 -17.53
N GLY A 69 -18.60 -20.01 -16.43
CA GLY A 69 -18.30 -20.70 -15.16
C GLY A 69 -19.57 -21.22 -14.47
N MET A 70 -19.46 -22.36 -13.79
CA MET A 70 -20.53 -22.93 -12.96
C MET A 70 -20.53 -22.23 -11.60
N VAL A 71 -21.59 -21.46 -11.30
CA VAL A 71 -21.69 -20.58 -10.13
C VAL A 71 -23.14 -20.52 -9.63
N PHE A 72 -23.35 -20.07 -8.40
CA PHE A 72 -24.67 -19.58 -7.99
C PHE A 72 -24.88 -18.17 -8.58
N LEU A 73 -26.07 -17.92 -9.11
CA LEU A 73 -26.39 -16.62 -9.69
C LEU A 73 -26.85 -15.64 -8.58
N PRO A 74 -26.46 -14.35 -8.65
CA PRO A 74 -25.63 -13.72 -9.68
C PRO A 74 -24.13 -14.08 -9.61
N CYS A 75 -23.46 -14.13 -10.76
CA CYS A 75 -22.06 -14.53 -10.86
C CYS A 75 -21.09 -13.56 -10.17
N GLN A 76 -20.66 -13.89 -8.95
CA GLN A 76 -19.65 -13.19 -8.15
C GLN A 76 -18.34 -12.95 -8.91
N ALA A 77 -17.91 -13.90 -9.75
CA ALA A 77 -16.71 -13.74 -10.56
C ALA A 77 -16.85 -12.62 -11.60
N CYS A 78 -17.97 -12.56 -12.32
CA CYS A 78 -18.26 -11.48 -13.26
C CYS A 78 -18.42 -10.13 -12.55
N ALA A 79 -19.11 -10.11 -11.40
CA ALA A 79 -19.27 -8.92 -10.58
C ALA A 79 -17.90 -8.37 -10.13
N THR A 80 -17.04 -9.24 -9.59
CA THR A 80 -15.68 -8.88 -9.16
C THR A 80 -14.84 -8.37 -10.33
N ARG A 81 -14.86 -9.05 -11.49
CA ARG A 81 -14.13 -8.57 -12.68
C ARG A 81 -14.61 -7.19 -13.14
N LYS A 82 -15.94 -6.94 -13.13
CA LYS A 82 -16.51 -5.64 -13.49
C LYS A 82 -16.12 -4.55 -12.48
N ALA A 83 -16.11 -4.88 -11.19
CA ALA A 83 -15.64 -3.98 -10.13
C ALA A 83 -14.15 -3.68 -10.29
N LEU A 84 -13.31 -4.68 -10.52
CA LEU A 84 -11.88 -4.51 -10.79
C LEU A 84 -11.62 -3.70 -12.06
N ALA A 85 -12.43 -3.88 -13.12
CA ALA A 85 -12.32 -3.07 -14.33
C ALA A 85 -12.64 -1.58 -14.07
N ARG A 86 -13.56 -1.28 -13.13
CA ARG A 86 -13.84 0.10 -12.68
C ARG A 86 -12.75 0.66 -11.77
N LEU A 87 -12.16 -0.18 -10.91
CA LEU A 87 -11.13 0.20 -9.95
C LEU A 87 -9.74 0.26 -10.55
N ARG A 88 -9.51 -0.41 -11.69
CA ARG A 88 -8.34 -0.19 -12.51
C ARG A 88 -8.31 1.29 -12.81
N ARG A 89 -7.50 2.01 -12.01
CA ARG A 89 -7.14 3.40 -12.29
C ARG A 89 -6.84 3.45 -13.78
N PRO A 90 -7.27 4.51 -14.51
CA PRO A 90 -6.74 4.72 -15.84
C PRO A 90 -5.24 4.49 -15.72
N ARG A 91 -4.73 3.55 -16.54
CA ARG A 91 -3.29 3.38 -16.68
C ARG A 91 -2.80 4.81 -16.82
N TRP A 92 -1.98 5.27 -15.87
CA TRP A 92 -1.46 6.63 -15.96
C TRP A 92 -1.04 6.79 -17.41
N PRO A 93 -1.46 7.87 -18.10
CA PRO A 93 -1.06 8.07 -19.49
C PRO A 93 0.43 7.76 -19.53
N ASP A 94 0.86 7.00 -20.52
CA ASP A 94 2.28 6.76 -20.76
C ASP A 94 2.88 8.15 -21.05
N SER A 95 3.12 8.93 -19.99
CA SER A 95 3.79 10.20 -20.08
C SER A 95 5.18 9.79 -20.47
N ASP A 96 5.61 10.24 -21.65
CA ASP A 96 6.98 10.03 -22.09
C ASP A 96 7.97 10.56 -21.05
N GLU A 97 7.54 11.54 -20.25
CA GLU A 97 8.25 12.07 -19.09
C GLU A 97 8.13 11.13 -17.87
N PRO A 98 9.23 10.47 -17.47
CA PRO A 98 9.19 9.48 -16.43
C PRO A 98 9.18 10.17 -15.06
N LEU A 99 8.15 9.86 -14.27
CA LEU A 99 8.03 10.19 -12.83
C LEU A 99 7.64 11.62 -12.47
N GLY A 100 7.71 12.61 -13.37
CA GLY A 100 7.41 14.00 -13.03
C GLY A 100 8.26 14.56 -11.87
N LEU A 101 9.40 13.91 -11.60
CA LEU A 101 10.36 14.28 -10.58
C LEU A 101 11.47 15.10 -11.23
N GLN A 102 11.89 16.19 -10.59
CA GLN A 102 13.08 16.91 -10.99
C GLN A 102 14.32 16.10 -10.58
N LEU A 103 14.70 15.13 -11.41
CA LEU A 103 15.94 14.39 -11.25
C LEU A 103 17.12 15.27 -11.69
N THR A 104 18.22 15.18 -10.96
CA THR A 104 19.52 15.64 -11.43
C THR A 104 19.87 14.91 -12.73
N GLU A 105 20.69 15.56 -13.57
CA GLU A 105 21.05 15.03 -14.89
C GLU A 105 21.67 13.62 -14.82
N GLU A 106 22.53 13.36 -13.83
CA GLU A 106 23.16 12.05 -13.63
C GLU A 106 22.11 10.95 -13.31
N HIS A 107 21.14 11.24 -12.45
CA HIS A 107 20.09 10.28 -12.10
C HIS A 107 19.11 10.07 -13.25
N ARG A 108 18.84 11.11 -14.05
CA ARG A 108 18.02 11.02 -15.26
C ARG A 108 18.64 10.05 -16.26
N ARG A 109 19.95 10.17 -16.53
CA ARG A 109 20.68 9.26 -17.43
C ARG A 109 20.62 7.81 -16.97
N ARG A 110 20.93 7.54 -15.69
CA ARG A 110 20.82 6.18 -15.12
C ARG A 110 19.41 5.61 -15.26
N TYR A 111 18.39 6.43 -15.04
CA TYR A 111 17.01 6.00 -15.18
C TYR A 111 16.66 5.65 -16.64
N GLU A 112 17.07 6.50 -17.59
CA GLU A 112 16.86 6.27 -19.03
C GLU A 112 17.56 5.00 -19.52
N GLU A 113 18.78 4.73 -19.06
CA GLU A 113 19.50 3.49 -19.37
C GLU A 113 18.74 2.25 -18.88
N VAL A 114 18.29 2.25 -17.62
CA VAL A 114 17.49 1.14 -17.07
C VAL A 114 16.16 1.00 -17.82
N ARG A 115 15.52 2.11 -18.21
CA ARG A 115 14.28 2.11 -19.00
C ARG A 115 14.50 1.47 -20.37
N ARG A 116 15.55 1.87 -21.10
CA ARG A 116 15.93 1.28 -22.39
C ARG A 116 16.23 -0.21 -22.24
N TRP A 117 16.95 -0.60 -21.21
CA TRP A 117 17.26 -2.01 -20.94
C TRP A 117 15.99 -2.85 -20.70
N ARG A 118 15.03 -2.33 -19.93
CA ARG A 118 13.73 -3.01 -19.71
C ARG A 118 12.89 -3.08 -20.99
N GLN A 119 12.87 -2.02 -21.80
CA GLN A 119 12.18 -2.01 -23.10
C GLN A 119 12.77 -3.05 -24.05
N MET A 120 14.10 -3.09 -24.17
CA MET A 120 14.79 -4.11 -24.95
C MET A 120 14.42 -5.52 -24.48
N ARG A 121 14.46 -5.79 -23.17
CA ARG A 121 14.04 -7.10 -22.60
C ARG A 121 12.60 -7.47 -22.93
N ALA A 122 11.68 -6.51 -22.88
CA ALA A 122 10.27 -6.75 -23.16
C ALA A 122 10.03 -7.07 -24.66
N ILE A 123 10.82 -6.47 -25.55
CA ILE A 123 10.73 -6.68 -27.01
C ILE A 123 11.39 -8.01 -27.41
N THR A 124 12.60 -8.28 -26.95
CA THR A 124 13.39 -9.43 -27.43
C THR A 124 13.14 -10.71 -26.64
N GLY A 125 12.51 -10.66 -25.46
CA GLY A 125 12.26 -11.83 -24.61
C GLY A 125 13.51 -12.49 -24.03
N GLN A 126 14.71 -12.02 -24.39
CA GLN A 126 16.00 -12.49 -23.91
C GLN A 126 16.61 -11.46 -22.98
N MET A 127 17.16 -11.90 -21.85
CA MET A 127 18.08 -11.06 -21.08
C MET A 127 19.32 -10.82 -21.95
N PRO A 128 19.75 -9.56 -22.17
CA PRO A 128 21.14 -9.32 -22.56
C PRO A 128 21.98 -9.99 -21.48
N SER A 129 22.78 -10.99 -21.85
CA SER A 129 23.64 -11.70 -20.92
C SER A 129 24.43 -10.66 -20.15
N GLU A 130 24.35 -10.74 -18.83
CA GLU A 130 25.14 -9.92 -17.93
C GLU A 130 26.59 -10.38 -18.01
N ASP A 131 27.28 -10.09 -19.12
CA ASP A 131 28.73 -9.86 -19.10
C ASP A 131 28.97 -8.50 -18.44
N ARG A 132 28.52 -8.42 -17.19
CA ARG A 132 28.95 -7.42 -16.22
C ARG A 132 29.81 -8.18 -15.24
N THR A 133 31.07 -8.37 -15.60
CA THR A 133 32.11 -8.30 -14.59
C THR A 133 31.97 -6.89 -14.00
N PRO A 134 31.52 -6.72 -12.73
CA PRO A 134 31.50 -5.40 -12.14
C PRO A 134 32.94 -4.87 -12.16
N PRO A 135 33.19 -3.60 -12.50
CA PRO A 135 34.52 -3.02 -12.33
C PRO A 135 34.90 -3.22 -10.86
N SER A 136 35.98 -3.96 -10.65
CA SER A 136 36.59 -4.18 -9.34
C SER A 136 37.27 -2.88 -8.90
N GLU A 137 36.49 -1.90 -8.45
CA GLU A 137 37.01 -0.71 -7.81
C GLU A 137 36.27 -0.47 -6.49
N GLY A 138 37.04 -0.55 -5.40
CA GLY A 138 36.70 0.10 -4.14
C GLY A 138 35.66 -0.60 -3.28
N GLN A 139 36.13 -1.48 -2.40
CA GLN A 139 35.39 -1.88 -1.20
C GLN A 139 34.85 -0.64 -0.46
N PRO A 140 33.53 -0.55 -0.17
CA PRO A 140 32.99 0.53 0.63
C PRO A 140 33.44 0.39 2.10
N PRO A 141 33.77 1.49 2.80
CA PRO A 141 34.44 1.49 4.11
C PRO A 141 33.56 1.10 5.31
N TRP A 142 32.36 0.58 5.13
CA TRP A 142 31.52 0.15 6.26
C TRP A 142 31.84 -1.28 6.71
N VAL A 143 33.12 -1.56 6.97
CA VAL A 143 33.51 -2.75 7.74
C VAL A 143 33.05 -2.58 9.18
N VAL A 144 31.86 -3.11 9.46
CA VAL A 144 31.41 -3.79 10.67
C VAL A 144 32.19 -3.49 11.96
N CYS A 145 31.71 -2.52 12.75
CA CYS A 145 32.00 -2.49 14.19
C CYS A 145 31.15 -3.54 14.90
N ARG A 146 31.66 -4.77 15.05
CA ARG A 146 31.19 -5.72 16.07
C ARG A 146 31.87 -5.33 17.40
N GLY A 147 31.15 -4.63 18.27
CA GLY A 147 31.56 -4.47 19.66
C GLY A 147 31.38 -5.78 20.44
N PRO A 148 32.24 -6.08 21.43
CA PRO A 148 32.08 -7.26 22.28
C PRO A 148 30.87 -7.10 23.23
N ALA A 149 30.19 -8.21 23.50
CA ALA A 149 29.10 -8.29 24.46
C ALA A 149 29.61 -8.07 25.91
N PRO A 150 28.87 -7.36 26.78
CA PRO A 150 29.20 -7.27 28.19
C PRO A 150 28.93 -8.60 28.90
N ALA A 151 29.78 -8.90 29.90
CA ALA A 151 29.77 -10.09 30.75
C ALA A 151 28.62 -10.13 31.76
#